data_AF-A0A660LHF5-F1
#
_entry.id   AF-A0A660LHF5-F1
#
_cell.length_a   1.000
_cell.length_b   1.000
_cell.length_c   1.000
_cell.angle_alpha   90.00
_cell.angle_beta   90.00
_cell.angle_gamma   90.00
#
_symmetry.space_group_name_H-M   'P 1'
#
loop_
_entity.id
_entity.type
_entity.pdbx_description
1 polymer ?
#
loop_
_entity_poly.entity_id
_entity_poly.type
_entity_poly.pdbx_seq_one_letter_code
_entity_poly.pdbx_strand_id
1 'polypeptide(L)'
;MRDDVKLVLVRVTLPATVFVAGLILIIIGGEIAQGAGVFLIGSSILGALANAYMRLALQSNEDREREEARRQFMEKHGRWPRRDEI
;
A
#
# COMPACT_ATOMS: atom_id res chain seq x y z
N MET A 1 -1.33 -7.72 14.19
CA MET A 1 -2.50 -6.86 14.49
C MET A 1 -2.11 -5.48 15.04
N ARG A 2 -1.26 -5.33 16.07
CA ARG A 2 -0.85 -3.99 16.59
C ARG A 2 0.14 -3.26 15.66
N ASP A 3 0.94 -3.98 14.88
CA ASP A 3 1.91 -3.38 13.95
C ASP A 3 1.31 -3.06 12.58
N ASP A 4 0.30 -3.81 12.15
CA ASP A 4 -0.48 -3.52 10.93
C ASP A 4 -1.18 -2.17 11.04
N VAL A 5 -1.75 -1.87 12.21
CA VAL A 5 -2.38 -0.57 12.47
C VAL A 5 -1.37 0.55 12.41
N LYS A 6 -0.14 0.37 12.94
CA LYS A 6 0.93 1.39 12.85
C LYS A 6 1.37 1.63 11.40
N LEU A 7 1.51 0.57 10.61
CA LEU A 7 1.89 0.66 9.19
C LEU A 7 0.80 1.34 8.37
N VAL A 8 -0.47 1.00 8.56
CA VAL A 8 -1.60 1.67 7.92
C VAL A 8 -1.67 3.13 8.36
N LEU A 9 -1.47 3.40 9.64
CA LEU A 9 -1.45 4.77 10.17
C LEU A 9 -0.37 5.59 9.47
N VAL A 10 0.87 5.12 9.38
CA VAL A 10 1.95 5.87 8.70
C VAL A 10 1.67 6.02 7.20
N ARG A 11 1.23 4.95 6.54
CA ARG A 11 1.01 4.91 5.08
C ARG A 11 -0.18 5.75 4.62
N VAL A 12 -1.13 6.04 5.50
CA VAL A 12 -2.31 6.88 5.20
C VAL A 12 -2.14 8.29 5.76
N THR A 13 -1.64 8.42 6.99
CA THR A 13 -1.51 9.72 7.67
C THR A 13 -0.46 10.60 6.98
N LEU A 14 0.63 10.03 6.49
CA LEU A 14 1.67 10.80 5.81
C LEU A 14 1.17 11.43 4.50
N PRO A 15 0.59 10.69 3.53
CA PRO A 15 0.00 11.32 2.35
C PRO A 15 -1.21 12.22 2.71
N ALA A 16 -2.03 11.87 3.70
CA ALA A 16 -3.15 12.72 4.11
C ALA A 16 -2.69 14.08 4.67
N THR A 17 -1.64 14.11 5.48
CA THR A 17 -1.09 15.36 6.02
C THR A 17 -0.49 16.24 4.92
N VAL A 18 0.20 15.64 3.95
CA VAL A 18 0.72 16.37 2.77
C VAL A 18 -0.41 16.94 1.92
N PHE A 19 -1.49 16.17 1.72
CA PHE A 19 -2.68 16.63 0.99
C PHE A 19 -3.34 17.82 1.68
N VAL A 20 -3.52 17.74 3.01
CA VAL A 20 -4.09 18.83 3.81
C VAL A 20 -3.19 20.07 3.78
N ALA A 21 -1.88 19.91 3.87
CA ALA A 21 -0.94 21.03 3.73
C ALA A 21 -1.08 21.71 2.36
N GLY A 22 -1.21 20.92 1.29
CA GLY A 22 -1.46 21.44 -0.06
C GLY A 22 -2.77 22.23 -0.17
N LEU A 23 -3.86 21.72 0.43
CA LEU A 23 -5.13 22.44 0.49
C LEU A 23 -5.02 23.77 1.25
N ILE A 24 -4.32 23.78 2.39
CA ILE A 24 -4.10 25.00 3.18
C ILE A 24 -3.36 26.05 2.35
N LEU A 25 -2.32 25.65 1.60
CA LEU A 25 -1.57 26.56 0.74
C LEU A 25 -2.42 27.13 -0.41
N ILE A 26 -3.37 26.36 -0.95
CA ILE A 26 -4.28 26.86 -1.98
C ILE A 26 -5.27 27.88 -1.42
N ILE A 27 -5.83 27.60 -0.24
CA ILE A 27 -6.90 28.43 0.35
C ILE A 27 -6.36 29.75 0.91
N ILE A 28 -5.20 29.69 1.58
CA ILE A 28 -4.66 30.84 2.35
C ILE A 28 -3.53 31.55 1.57
N GLY A 29 -2.87 30.84 0.65
CA GLY A 29 -1.66 31.33 -0.01
C GLY A 29 -1.92 32.24 -1.21
N GLY A 30 -0.93 33.10 -1.50
CA GLY A 30 -0.84 33.84 -2.75
C GLY A 30 -0.40 32.97 -3.94
N GLU A 31 -0.21 33.59 -5.10
CA GLU A 31 0.00 32.90 -6.40
C GLU A 31 1.07 31.80 -6.39
N ILE A 32 2.23 32.06 -5.78
CA ILE A 32 3.32 31.06 -5.65
C ILE A 32 2.93 29.90 -4.72
N ALA A 33 2.24 30.20 -3.62
CA ALA A 33 1.82 29.20 -2.65
C ALA A 33 0.71 28.32 -3.20
N GLN A 34 -0.17 28.84 -4.05
CA GLN A 34 -1.18 28.05 -4.76
C GLN A 34 -0.53 27.01 -5.68
N GLY A 35 0.51 27.40 -6.43
CA GLY A 35 1.29 26.46 -7.25
C GLY A 35 1.94 25.35 -6.42
N ALA A 36 2.54 25.70 -5.28
CA ALA A 36 3.08 24.71 -4.35
C ALA A 36 1.99 23.80 -3.77
N GLY A 37 0.80 24.34 -3.48
CA GLY A 37 -0.33 23.56 -2.97
C GLY A 37 -0.82 22.50 -3.96
N VAL A 38 -0.94 22.84 -5.25
CA VAL A 38 -1.29 21.87 -6.31
C VAL A 38 -0.23 20.78 -6.41
N PHE A 39 1.04 21.14 -6.34
CA PHE A 39 2.15 20.18 -6.36
C PHE A 39 2.08 19.21 -5.17
N LEU A 40 1.85 19.71 -3.95
CA LEU A 40 1.71 18.87 -2.75
C LEU A 40 0.53 17.91 -2.86
N ILE A 41 -0.61 18.39 -3.36
CA ILE A 41 -1.77 17.53 -3.61
C ILE A 41 -1.41 16.42 -4.61
N GLY A 42 -0.82 16.75 -5.75
CA GLY A 42 -0.40 15.75 -6.74
C GLY A 42 0.58 14.73 -6.16
N SER A 43 1.60 15.20 -5.44
CA SER A 43 2.60 14.34 -4.79
C SER A 43 1.98 13.40 -3.75
N SER A 44 1.03 13.90 -2.93
CA SER A 44 0.35 13.08 -1.92
C SER A 44 -0.48 11.96 -2.54
N ILE A 45 -1.18 12.23 -3.64
CA ILE A 45 -1.99 11.25 -4.36
C ILE A 45 -1.08 10.19 -5.00
N LEU A 46 0.00 10.61 -5.64
CA LEU A 46 0.99 9.70 -6.22
C LEU A 46 1.64 8.81 -5.15
N GLY A 47 2.00 9.37 -3.99
CA GLY A 47 2.53 8.61 -2.87
C GLY A 47 1.53 7.57 -2.33
N ALA A 48 0.26 7.95 -2.18
CA ALA A 48 -0.79 7.03 -1.75
C ALA A 48 -0.99 5.89 -2.77
N LEU A 49 -0.99 6.21 -4.07
CA LEU A 49 -1.06 5.23 -5.16
C LEU A 49 0.14 4.29 -5.16
N ALA A 50 1.37 4.82 -5.06
CA ALA A 50 2.58 4.02 -5.01
C ALA A 50 2.54 3.01 -3.84
N ASN A 51 2.09 3.44 -2.67
CA ASN A 51 1.89 2.56 -1.54
C ASN A 51 0.81 1.49 -1.78
N ALA A 52 -0.30 1.85 -2.44
CA ALA A 52 -1.35 0.91 -2.81
C ALA A 52 -0.83 -0.16 -3.79
N TYR A 53 -0.07 0.25 -4.81
CA TYR A 53 0.56 -0.67 -5.75
C TYR A 53 1.58 -1.58 -5.08
N MET A 54 2.40 -1.06 -4.16
CA MET A 54 3.36 -1.87 -3.41
C MET A 54 2.65 -2.95 -2.59
N ARG A 55 1.52 -2.61 -1.96
CA ARG A 55 0.71 -3.58 -1.24
C ARG A 55 0.16 -4.66 -2.16
N LEU A 56 -0.35 -4.28 -3.32
CA LEU A 56 -0.86 -5.25 -4.30
C LEU A 56 0.24 -6.17 -4.82
N ALA A 57 1.43 -5.63 -5.08
CA ALA A 57 2.59 -6.40 -5.54
C ALA A 57 3.02 -7.44 -4.49
N LEU A 58 3.06 -7.05 -3.20
CA LEU A 58 3.44 -7.95 -2.12
C LEU A 58 2.39 -9.02 -1.84
N GLN A 59 1.09 -8.67 -1.87
CA GLN A 59 0.00 -9.63 -1.66
C GLN A 59 0.02 -10.76 -2.71
N SER A 60 0.42 -10.45 -3.95
CA SER A 60 0.57 -11.45 -5.01
C SER A 60 1.65 -12.49 -4.72
N ASN A 61 2.68 -12.17 -3.94
CA ASN A 61 3.75 -13.11 -3.61
C ASN A 61 3.29 -14.15 -2.59
N GLU A 62 2.51 -13.75 -1.58
CA GLU A 62 1.96 -14.68 -0.59
C GLU A 62 1.06 -15.74 -1.25
N ASP A 63 0.33 -15.37 -2.30
CA ASP A 63 -0.51 -16.30 -3.04
C ASP A 63 0.33 -17.27 -3.89
N ARG A 64 1.47 -16.81 -4.44
CA ARG A 64 2.43 -17.67 -5.15
C ARG A 64 3.13 -18.64 -4.20
N GLU A 65 3.59 -18.19 -3.04
CA GLU A 65 4.23 -19.04 -2.02
C GLU A 65 3.27 -20.14 -1.54
N ARG A 66 1.98 -19.81 -1.34
CA ARG A 66 0.94 -20.79 -0.97
C ARG A 66 0.66 -21.80 -2.08
N GLU A 67 0.81 -21.41 -3.34
CA GLU A 67 0.67 -22.31 -4.49
C GLU A 67 1.91 -23.20 -4.65
N GLU A 68 3.10 -22.66 -4.45
CA GLU A 68 4.36 -23.41 -4.47
C GLU A 68 4.40 -24.46 -3.35
N ALA A 69 3.96 -24.11 -2.13
CA ALA A 69 3.82 -25.07 -1.03
C ALA A 69 2.88 -26.23 -1.39
N ARG A 70 1.77 -25.94 -2.08
CA ARG A 70 0.83 -26.95 -2.56
C ARG A 70 1.44 -27.89 -3.60
N ARG A 71 2.23 -27.34 -4.52
CA ARG A 71 2.95 -28.12 -5.53
C ARG A 71 4.01 -29.03 -4.92
N GLN A 72 4.81 -28.51 -3.97
CA GLN A 72 5.80 -29.32 -3.25
C GLN A 72 5.13 -30.48 -2.49
N PHE A 73 3.97 -30.25 -1.86
CA PHE A 73 3.21 -31.31 -1.22
C PHE A 73 2.74 -32.37 -2.23
N MET A 74 2.24 -31.95 -3.38
CA MET A 74 1.81 -32.85 -4.45
C MET A 74 2.96 -33.71 -4.98
N GLU A 75 4.13 -33.13 -5.23
CA GLU A 75 5.32 -33.87 -5.66
C GLU A 75 5.76 -34.90 -4.62
N LYS A 76 5.70 -34.54 -3.33
CA LYS A 76 6.15 -35.41 -2.23
C LYS A 76 5.15 -36.52 -1.88
N HIS A 77 3.86 -36.23 -1.93
CA HIS A 77 2.80 -37.13 -1.45
C HIS A 77 1.94 -37.74 -2.57
N GLY A 78 2.14 -37.35 -3.83
CA GLY A 78 1.40 -37.86 -4.98
C GLY A 78 -0.08 -37.44 -5.00
N ARG A 79 -0.48 -36.52 -4.12
CA ARG A 79 -1.86 -36.02 -4.00
C ARG A 79 -1.85 -34.55 -3.65
N TRP A 80 -2.92 -33.85 -4.03
CA TRP A 80 -3.10 -32.48 -3.60
C TRP A 80 -3.33 -32.41 -2.07
N PRO A 81 -2.74 -31.43 -1.37
CA PRO A 81 -3.00 -31.21 0.04
C PRO A 81 -4.44 -30.75 0.28
N ARG A 82 -5.03 -31.22 1.37
CA ARG A 82 -6.32 -30.70 1.83
C ARG A 82 -6.11 -29.36 2.53
N ARG A 83 -7.22 -28.64 2.74
CA ARG A 83 -7.22 -27.26 3.27
C ARG A 83 -6.63 -27.15 4.69
N ASP A 84 -6.51 -28.26 5.41
CA ASP A 84 -5.99 -28.40 6.77
C ASP A 84 -4.52 -28.87 6.84
N GLU A 85 -3.89 -29.20 5.70
CA GLU A 85 -2.55 -29.79 5.66
C GLU A 85 -1.43 -28.77 5.34
N ILE A 86 -1.77 -27.48 5.24
CA ILE A 86 -0.87 -26.36 4.92
C ILE A 86 -1.21 -25.15 5.77
#